data_AF-F6J6Y6-F1
#
_entry.id   AF-F6J6Y6-F1
#
_cell.length_a   1.000
_cell.length_b   1.000
_cell.length_c   1.000
_cell.angle_alpha   90.00
_cell.angle_beta   90.00
_cell.angle_gamma   90.00
#
_symmetry.space_group_name_H-M   'P 1'
#
loop_
_entity.id
_entity.type
_entity.pdbx_description
1 polymer ?
#
loop_
_entity_poly.entity_id
_entity_poly.type
_entity_poly.pdbx_seq_one_letter_code
_entity_poly.pdbx_strand_id
1 'polypeptide(L)'
;VRVGNNRPDLGTNPICNRFTGLLEAGQPLFLPCNPPMPGAFVSVHLENSTPNPLSICEAFVYTDQALPIERCPTFRDQPPGALASYNGKCYIFYNRQPLNFLDALSFCRSRGGTLISESNPALQGFISWELWRRHRSDVSSQYWMGAVRDGSDRSSWKWVNGDELTVSFWSHPGGDEDCARFDGSKGWLWSDTNCNTLLNFICQHQPKTCGRPEQPPNSTMVALNGFEVGAQIKYSCDANHLLVGPPTRTCLETGFY
;
A
#
# COMPACT_ATOMS: atom_id res chain seq x y z
N VAL A 1 20.41 8.90 6.23
CA VAL A 1 19.11 8.32 5.80
C VAL A 1 19.39 7.04 5.03
N ARG A 2 18.76 5.94 5.44
CA ARG A 2 18.86 4.63 4.80
C ARG A 2 17.51 4.23 4.23
N VAL A 3 17.51 3.53 3.11
CA VAL A 3 16.31 3.06 2.43
C VAL A 3 16.50 1.60 2.06
N GLY A 4 15.54 0.74 2.40
CA GLY A 4 15.59 -0.66 2.02
C GLY A 4 14.47 -1.52 2.63
N ASN A 5 14.61 -2.83 2.50
CA ASN A 5 13.60 -3.82 2.89
C ASN A 5 14.03 -4.70 4.08
N ASN A 6 15.25 -4.56 4.58
CA ASN A 6 15.75 -5.43 5.65
C ASN A 6 15.06 -5.09 6.98
N ARG A 7 14.43 -6.10 7.59
CA ARG A 7 13.77 -6.04 8.90
C ARG A 7 14.19 -7.28 9.71
N PRO A 8 14.47 -7.17 11.03
CA PRO A 8 14.33 -5.99 11.90
C PRO A 8 15.50 -5.01 11.86
N ASP A 9 16.66 -5.41 11.32
CA ASP A 9 17.87 -4.58 11.36
C ASP A 9 17.90 -3.55 10.22
N LEU A 10 17.24 -2.42 10.47
CA LEU A 10 17.20 -1.27 9.56
C LEU A 10 18.60 -0.67 9.31
N GLY A 11 19.60 -0.94 10.17
CA GLY A 11 20.96 -0.44 10.01
C GLY A 11 21.70 -1.08 8.84
N THR A 12 21.26 -2.25 8.39
CA THR A 12 21.82 -2.93 7.21
C THR A 12 21.30 -2.37 5.89
N ASN A 13 20.20 -1.60 5.91
CA ASN A 13 19.67 -1.00 4.68
C ASN A 13 20.69 -0.02 4.09
N PRO A 14 20.86 0.03 2.76
CA PRO A 14 21.84 0.90 2.12
C PRO A 14 21.56 2.38 2.40
N ILE A 15 22.63 3.18 2.41
CA ILE A 15 22.56 4.63 2.67
C ILE A 15 22.06 5.32 1.41
N CYS A 16 20.94 6.03 1.52
CA CYS A 16 20.43 6.90 0.46
C CYS A 16 21.13 8.25 0.43
N ASN A 17 21.27 8.87 1.60
CA ASN A 17 21.91 10.17 1.72
C ASN A 17 22.46 10.34 3.14
N ARG A 18 23.54 11.11 3.28
CA ARG A 18 24.17 11.46 4.55
C ARG A 18 24.39 12.96 4.60
N PHE A 19 23.96 13.58 5.69
CA PHE A 19 24.23 14.98 5.99
C PHE A 19 25.26 15.06 7.12
N THR A 20 26.22 15.97 6.98
CA THR A 20 27.21 16.29 8.02
C THR A 20 27.21 17.80 8.18
N GLY A 21 26.85 18.28 9.38
CA GLY A 21 26.75 19.70 9.66
C GLY A 21 25.83 19.98 10.84
N LEU A 22 25.67 21.27 11.14
CA LEU A 22 24.70 21.76 12.12
C LEU A 22 23.33 21.86 11.45
N LEU A 23 22.31 21.35 12.12
CA LEU A 23 20.91 21.55 11.76
C LEU A 23 20.39 22.77 12.53
N GLU A 24 20.04 23.83 11.81
CA GLU A 24 19.41 24.99 12.42
C GLU A 24 17.99 24.63 12.90
N ALA A 25 17.66 25.04 14.13
CA ALA A 25 16.37 24.76 14.71
C ALA A 25 15.25 25.40 13.86
N GLY A 26 14.26 24.59 13.47
CA GLY A 26 13.10 25.04 12.68
C GLY A 26 13.31 25.06 11.17
N GLN A 27 14.51 24.77 10.65
CA GLN A 27 14.72 24.64 9.20
C GLN A 27 14.51 23.19 8.72
N PRO A 28 13.74 22.98 7.63
CA PRO A 28 13.62 21.66 7.02
C PRO A 28 14.91 21.28 6.28
N LEU A 29 15.36 20.04 6.47
CA LEU A 29 16.47 19.47 5.71
C LEU A 29 15.92 18.54 4.62
N PHE A 30 16.20 18.86 3.36
CA PHE A 30 15.82 18.03 2.21
C PHE A 30 16.99 17.15 1.76
N LEU A 31 16.78 15.84 1.70
CA LEU A 31 17.81 14.85 1.36
C LEU A 31 17.34 13.94 0.22
N PRO A 32 17.69 14.24 -1.05
CA PRO A 32 17.32 13.39 -2.18
C PRO A 32 18.18 12.12 -2.22
N CYS A 33 17.60 10.99 -2.63
CA CYS A 33 18.36 9.78 -2.99
C CYS A 33 18.76 9.87 -4.46
N ASN A 34 20.06 9.82 -4.77
CA ASN A 34 20.56 9.79 -6.15
C ASN A 34 21.60 8.67 -6.31
N PRO A 35 21.30 7.56 -7.02
CA PRO A 35 20.04 7.30 -7.75
C PRO A 35 18.84 7.06 -6.81
N PRO A 36 17.59 7.12 -7.32
CA PRO A 36 16.41 6.70 -6.57
C PRO A 36 16.57 5.28 -6.03
N MET A 37 16.17 5.06 -4.77
CA MET A 37 16.37 3.79 -4.09
C MET A 37 15.04 3.11 -3.76
N PRO A 38 14.86 1.83 -4.12
CA PRO A 38 13.68 1.07 -3.71
C PRO A 38 13.80 0.64 -2.24
N GLY A 39 12.70 0.74 -1.50
CA GLY A 39 12.62 0.23 -0.14
C GLY A 39 11.28 0.53 0.52
N ALA A 40 10.79 -0.40 1.32
CA ALA A 40 9.58 -0.25 2.11
C ALA A 40 9.82 0.56 3.40
N PHE A 41 11.08 0.68 3.84
CA PHE A 41 11.46 1.37 5.06
C PHE A 41 12.47 2.48 4.78
N VAL A 42 12.22 3.63 5.41
CA VAL A 42 13.17 4.74 5.49
C VAL A 42 13.55 4.92 6.95
N SER A 43 14.84 4.94 7.25
CA SER A 43 15.35 5.19 8.61
C SER A 43 16.32 6.37 8.64
N VAL A 44 16.22 7.17 9.69
CA VAL A 44 17.14 8.26 10.00
C VAL A 44 18.06 7.79 11.11
N HIS A 45 19.36 7.76 10.83
CA HIS A 45 20.39 7.37 11.79
C HIS A 45 21.23 8.60 12.12
N LEU A 46 21.42 8.86 13.41
CA LEU A 46 22.34 9.87 13.91
C LEU A 46 23.67 9.22 14.24
N GLU A 47 24.74 9.70 13.60
CA GLU A 47 26.12 9.35 13.95
C GLU A 47 26.75 10.57 14.62
N ASN A 48 27.10 10.45 15.90
CA ASN A 48 27.75 11.52 16.66
C ASN A 48 28.82 10.94 17.58
N SER A 49 29.96 11.63 17.70
CA SER A 49 31.04 11.28 18.62
C SER A 49 30.71 11.62 20.08
N THR A 50 29.74 12.53 20.28
CA THR A 50 29.22 12.92 21.60
C THR A 50 27.74 12.55 21.70
N PRO A 51 27.24 12.14 22.89
CA PRO A 51 25.84 11.72 23.04
C PRO A 51 24.90 12.93 23.10
N ASN A 52 24.73 13.64 21.98
CA ASN A 52 23.70 14.65 21.81
C ASN A 52 22.51 14.05 21.04
N PRO A 53 21.29 14.03 21.62
CA PRO A 53 20.11 13.50 20.95
C PRO A 53 19.66 14.44 19.81
N LEU A 54 19.23 13.85 18.69
CA LEU A 54 18.56 14.57 17.61
C LEU A 54 17.05 14.58 17.88
N SER A 55 16.43 15.76 17.88
CA SER A 55 14.98 15.92 17.97
C SER A 55 14.41 16.28 16.60
N ILE A 56 13.47 15.50 16.09
CA ILE A 56 12.80 15.71 14.79
C ILE A 56 11.31 15.88 15.08
N CYS A 57 10.70 16.98 14.60
CA CYS A 57 9.26 17.18 14.73
C CYS A 57 8.49 16.28 13.76
N GLU A 58 8.86 16.31 12.48
CA GLU A 58 8.19 15.59 11.41
C GLU A 58 9.21 15.13 10.37
N ALA A 59 8.92 14.00 9.72
CA ALA A 59 9.71 13.48 8.61
C ALA A 59 8.76 13.10 7.47
N PHE A 60 9.00 13.67 6.29
CA PHE A 60 8.24 13.37 5.08
C PHE A 60 9.11 12.60 4.10
N VAL A 61 8.53 11.57 3.49
CA VAL A 61 9.18 10.77 2.44
C VAL A 61 8.40 10.99 1.15
N TYR A 62 9.09 11.42 0.10
CA TYR A 62 8.49 11.68 -1.20
C TYR A 62 8.98 10.63 -2.20
N THR A 63 8.07 10.17 -3.05
CA THR A 63 8.37 9.31 -4.20
C THR A 63 7.35 9.60 -5.29
N ASP A 64 7.79 9.55 -6.53
CA ASP A 64 6.99 9.62 -7.74
C ASP A 64 6.31 8.30 -8.09
N GLN A 65 6.68 7.21 -7.41
CA GLN A 65 6.21 5.84 -7.69
C GLN A 65 5.13 5.35 -6.72
N ALA A 66 4.77 6.12 -5.68
CA ALA A 66 3.71 5.73 -4.74
C ALA A 66 2.36 6.34 -5.13
N LEU A 67 1.30 5.56 -4.99
CA LEU A 67 -0.06 6.01 -5.19
C LEU A 67 -0.48 6.87 -3.98
N PRO A 68 -0.78 8.16 -4.13
CA PRO A 68 -1.30 8.99 -3.04
C PRO A 68 -2.67 8.48 -2.57
N ILE A 69 -2.92 8.52 -1.25
CA ILE A 69 -4.17 8.03 -0.66
C ILE A 69 -5.40 8.83 -1.13
N GLU A 70 -5.20 10.07 -1.58
CA GLU A 70 -6.23 10.95 -2.12
C GLU A 70 -6.78 10.46 -3.45
N ARG A 71 -6.05 9.58 -4.15
CA ARG A 71 -6.51 8.94 -5.40
C ARG A 71 -7.39 7.72 -5.14
N CYS A 72 -7.48 7.27 -3.90
CA CYS A 72 -8.27 6.12 -3.51
C CYS A 72 -9.76 6.45 -3.31
N PRO A 73 -10.66 5.46 -3.41
CA PRO A 73 -12.06 5.61 -3.00
C PRO A 73 -12.18 6.05 -1.54
N THR A 74 -12.91 7.14 -1.29
CA THR A 74 -13.27 7.59 0.05
C THR A 74 -14.76 7.31 0.30
N PHE A 75 -15.07 6.88 1.52
CA PHE A 75 -16.44 6.61 1.97
C PHE A 75 -16.70 7.37 3.27
N ARG A 76 -17.89 7.96 3.40
CA ARG A 76 -18.24 8.88 4.51
C ARG A 76 -18.22 8.22 5.89
N ASP A 77 -18.44 6.91 5.93
CA ASP A 77 -18.46 6.10 7.15
C ASP A 77 -17.06 5.70 7.64
N GLN A 78 -16.00 6.06 6.92
CA GLN A 78 -14.64 5.68 7.27
C GLN A 78 -13.93 6.72 8.15
N PRO A 79 -13.35 6.31 9.29
CA PRO A 79 -12.56 7.21 10.11
C PRO A 79 -11.22 7.55 9.42
N PRO A 80 -10.60 8.70 9.76
CA PRO A 80 -9.25 9.02 9.30
C PRO A 80 -8.26 7.90 9.64
N GLY A 81 -7.35 7.61 8.71
CA GLY A 81 -6.33 6.55 8.88
C GLY A 81 -6.82 5.12 8.65
N ALA A 82 -8.08 4.91 8.28
CA ALA A 82 -8.59 3.60 7.87
C ALA A 82 -8.05 3.13 6.52
N LEU A 83 -7.49 4.03 5.71
CA LEU A 83 -7.03 3.77 4.35
C LEU A 83 -5.49 3.77 4.27
N ALA A 84 -4.94 2.89 3.44
CA ALA A 84 -3.55 2.92 3.02
C ALA A 84 -3.45 2.50 1.54
N SER A 85 -2.40 2.93 0.86
CA SER A 85 -2.12 2.56 -0.53
C SER A 85 -0.82 1.79 -0.64
N TYR A 86 -0.76 0.83 -1.55
CA TYR A 86 0.44 0.07 -1.86
C TYR A 86 0.37 -0.49 -3.28
N ASN A 87 1.46 -0.33 -4.03
CA ASN A 87 1.63 -0.87 -5.38
C ASN A 87 0.44 -0.60 -6.34
N GLY A 88 -0.01 0.65 -6.40
CA GLY A 88 -1.13 1.04 -7.28
C GLY A 88 -2.51 0.59 -6.81
N LYS A 89 -2.64 0.03 -5.59
CA LYS A 89 -3.91 -0.38 -5.00
C LYS A 89 -4.20 0.36 -3.69
N CYS A 90 -5.47 0.39 -3.34
CA CYS A 90 -6.01 1.02 -2.15
C CYS A 90 -6.58 -0.03 -1.20
N TYR A 91 -6.23 0.05 0.09
CA TYR A 91 -6.63 -0.89 1.12
C TYR A 91 -7.37 -0.14 2.23
N ILE A 92 -8.61 -0.54 2.49
CA ILE A 92 -9.46 0.04 3.55
C ILE A 92 -9.68 -1.01 4.63
N PHE A 93 -9.30 -0.65 5.86
CA PHE A 93 -9.28 -1.53 7.02
C PHE A 93 -10.50 -1.29 7.91
N TYR A 94 -11.41 -2.25 7.94
CA TYR A 94 -12.66 -2.18 8.70
C TYR A 94 -12.48 -2.81 10.08
N ASN A 95 -11.98 -2.03 11.04
CA ASN A 95 -11.47 -2.56 12.31
C ASN A 95 -12.52 -2.82 13.42
N ARG A 96 -13.78 -2.43 13.19
CA ARG A 96 -14.85 -2.49 14.20
C ARG A 96 -16.20 -2.89 13.59
N GLN A 97 -16.16 -3.64 12.49
CA GLN A 97 -17.34 -4.11 11.78
C GLN A 97 -17.17 -5.59 11.47
N PRO A 98 -17.18 -6.48 12.49
CA PRO A 98 -16.92 -7.88 12.26
C PRO A 98 -18.10 -8.51 11.48
N LEU A 99 -17.78 -9.19 10.38
CA LEU A 99 -18.75 -9.87 9.51
C LEU A 99 -18.27 -11.30 9.25
N ASN A 100 -19.19 -12.19 8.85
CA ASN A 100 -18.78 -13.47 8.26
C ASN A 100 -18.12 -13.23 6.89
N PHE A 101 -17.44 -14.26 6.38
CA PHE A 101 -16.66 -14.15 5.15
C PHE A 101 -17.49 -13.67 3.95
N LEU A 102 -18.67 -14.27 3.74
CA LEU A 102 -19.51 -13.97 2.59
C LEU A 102 -20.05 -12.54 2.64
N ASP A 103 -20.47 -12.09 3.82
CA ASP A 103 -20.95 -10.73 4.03
C ASP A 103 -19.83 -9.70 3.88
N ALA A 104 -18.62 -9.98 4.40
CA ALA A 104 -17.45 -9.14 4.20
C ALA A 104 -17.06 -9.01 2.71
N LEU A 105 -17.10 -10.11 1.96
CA LEU A 105 -16.85 -10.13 0.52
C LEU A 105 -17.91 -9.32 -0.24
N SER A 106 -19.18 -9.54 0.07
CA SER A 106 -20.31 -8.81 -0.53
C SER A 106 -20.21 -7.32 -0.23
N PHE A 107 -19.84 -6.97 1.00
CA PHE A 107 -19.64 -5.60 1.42
C PHE A 107 -18.56 -4.90 0.59
N CYS A 108 -17.37 -5.50 0.43
CA CYS A 108 -16.32 -4.91 -0.41
C CYS A 108 -16.76 -4.77 -1.88
N ARG A 109 -17.44 -5.78 -2.42
CA ARG A 109 -17.97 -5.77 -3.80
C ARG A 109 -19.00 -4.67 -4.04
N SER A 110 -19.92 -4.46 -3.09
CA SER A 110 -20.92 -3.39 -3.15
C SER A 110 -20.30 -1.98 -3.24
N ARG A 111 -19.03 -1.84 -2.82
CA ARG A 111 -18.26 -0.60 -2.82
C ARG A 111 -17.23 -0.53 -3.97
N GLY A 112 -17.35 -1.40 -4.97
CA GLY A 112 -16.43 -1.44 -6.12
C GLY A 112 -15.02 -1.93 -5.76
N GLY A 113 -14.92 -2.82 -4.77
CA GLY A 113 -13.68 -3.49 -4.39
C GLY A 113 -13.89 -4.98 -4.17
N THR A 114 -12.97 -5.62 -3.48
CA THR A 114 -13.09 -7.02 -3.06
C THR A 114 -12.25 -7.24 -1.81
N LEU A 115 -12.37 -8.40 -1.14
CA LEU A 115 -11.34 -8.81 -0.18
C LEU A 115 -9.98 -8.96 -0.88
N ILE A 116 -8.88 -8.85 -0.13
CA ILE A 116 -7.52 -9.05 -0.66
C ILE A 116 -7.44 -10.39 -1.38
N SER A 117 -7.13 -10.38 -2.67
CA SER A 117 -7.22 -11.54 -3.56
C SER A 117 -5.91 -11.82 -4.30
N GLU A 118 -4.78 -11.43 -3.71
CA GLU A 118 -3.45 -11.66 -4.26
C GLU A 118 -2.43 -11.70 -3.12
N SER A 119 -1.24 -12.19 -3.41
CA SER A 119 -0.15 -12.21 -2.45
C SER A 119 1.22 -12.13 -3.12
N ASN A 120 2.15 -11.52 -2.41
CA ASN A 120 3.58 -11.60 -2.64
C ASN A 120 4.31 -11.21 -1.34
N PRO A 121 5.62 -11.49 -1.20
CA PRO A 121 6.34 -11.20 0.04
C PRO A 121 6.27 -9.74 0.49
N ALA A 122 6.28 -8.80 -0.46
CA ALA A 122 6.25 -7.38 -0.16
C ALA A 122 4.85 -6.91 0.28
N LEU A 123 3.78 -7.41 -0.36
CA LEU A 123 2.40 -7.17 0.07
C LEU A 123 2.12 -7.77 1.46
N GLN A 124 2.61 -8.99 1.74
CA GLN A 124 2.50 -9.60 3.07
C GLN A 124 3.17 -8.72 4.14
N GLY A 125 4.38 -8.22 3.85
CA GLY A 125 5.09 -7.29 4.73
C GLY A 125 4.31 -5.99 4.97
N PHE A 126 3.74 -5.42 3.91
CA PHE A 126 2.91 -4.21 4.00
C PHE A 126 1.65 -4.44 4.87
N ILE A 127 0.84 -5.46 4.57
CA ILE A 127 -0.42 -5.71 5.30
C ILE A 127 -0.14 -6.07 6.76
N SER A 128 0.84 -6.94 7.05
CA SER A 128 1.21 -7.28 8.42
C SER A 128 1.68 -6.06 9.23
N TRP A 129 2.42 -5.13 8.62
CA TRP A 129 2.80 -3.87 9.27
C TRP A 129 1.61 -2.95 9.53
N GLU A 130 0.73 -2.80 8.55
CA GLU A 130 -0.49 -2.01 8.64
C GLU A 130 -1.42 -2.55 9.75
N LEU A 131 -1.56 -3.87 9.87
CA LEU A 131 -2.33 -4.50 10.94
C LEU A 131 -1.66 -4.33 12.31
N TRP A 132 -0.35 -4.60 12.40
CA TRP A 132 0.40 -4.42 13.65
C TRP A 132 0.31 -2.99 14.21
N ARG A 133 0.47 -1.97 13.36
CA ARG A 133 0.42 -0.57 13.83
C ARG A 133 -0.97 -0.13 14.28
N ARG A 134 -2.04 -0.72 13.71
CA ARG A 134 -3.45 -0.45 14.08
C ARG A 134 -3.83 -1.16 15.39
N HIS A 135 -3.18 -2.26 15.69
CA HIS A 135 -3.53 -3.18 16.78
C HIS A 135 -2.40 -3.37 17.79
N ARG A 136 -1.67 -2.28 18.10
CA ARG A 136 -0.58 -2.34 19.10
C ARG A 136 -1.05 -2.82 20.48
N SER A 137 -2.31 -2.57 20.83
CA SER A 137 -2.93 -2.96 22.11
C SER A 137 -3.80 -4.21 22.02
N ASP A 138 -4.13 -4.69 20.81
CA ASP A 138 -5.00 -5.85 20.57
C ASP A 138 -4.29 -6.86 19.67
N VAL A 139 -3.42 -7.66 20.26
CA VAL A 139 -2.60 -8.60 19.52
C VAL A 139 -3.37 -9.84 19.06
N SER A 140 -4.65 -10.01 19.40
CA SER A 140 -5.47 -11.16 18.97
C SER A 140 -6.49 -10.82 17.89
N SER A 141 -6.54 -9.57 17.45
CA SER A 141 -7.36 -9.11 16.32
C SER A 141 -7.07 -9.91 15.03
N GLN A 142 -8.10 -10.08 14.21
CA GLN A 142 -8.05 -10.92 13.01
C GLN A 142 -8.79 -10.27 11.85
N TYR A 143 -8.33 -10.53 10.63
CA TYR A 143 -8.87 -9.92 9.42
C TYR A 143 -9.12 -10.95 8.33
N TRP A 144 -10.30 -10.90 7.72
CA TRP A 144 -10.56 -11.63 6.49
C TRP A 144 -9.65 -11.18 5.35
N MET A 145 -9.19 -12.17 4.60
CA MET A 145 -8.65 -12.02 3.25
C MET A 145 -9.54 -12.81 2.28
N GLY A 146 -9.34 -12.65 0.99
CA GLY A 146 -10.14 -13.29 -0.05
C GLY A 146 -9.62 -14.66 -0.48
N ALA A 147 -8.93 -15.41 0.38
CA ALA A 147 -8.50 -16.77 0.09
C ALA A 147 -9.49 -17.78 0.69
N VAL A 148 -9.90 -18.75 -0.13
CA VAL A 148 -10.83 -19.82 0.22
C VAL A 148 -10.27 -21.17 -0.22
N ARG A 149 -10.64 -22.22 0.49
CA ARG A 149 -10.30 -23.58 0.10
C ARG A 149 -10.99 -23.92 -1.22
N ASP A 150 -10.27 -24.58 -2.11
CA ASP A 150 -10.87 -24.97 -3.39
C ASP A 150 -11.89 -26.10 -3.17
N GLY A 151 -13.08 -25.92 -3.75
CA GLY A 151 -14.15 -26.92 -3.66
C GLY A 151 -13.87 -28.17 -4.48
N SER A 152 -13.07 -28.07 -5.55
CA SER A 152 -12.66 -29.23 -6.36
C SER A 152 -11.50 -30.02 -5.77
N ASP A 153 -10.57 -29.34 -5.10
CA ASP A 153 -9.42 -29.96 -4.45
C ASP A 153 -9.18 -29.30 -3.09
N ARG A 154 -9.65 -29.94 -2.02
CA ARG A 154 -9.52 -29.44 -0.65
C ARG A 154 -8.07 -29.24 -0.20
N SER A 155 -7.08 -29.82 -0.88
CA SER A 155 -5.67 -29.59 -0.58
C SER A 155 -5.14 -28.26 -1.12
N SER A 156 -5.90 -27.63 -2.02
CA SER A 156 -5.54 -26.38 -2.69
C SER A 156 -6.40 -25.19 -2.23
N TRP A 157 -5.89 -23.99 -2.49
CA TRP A 157 -6.53 -22.72 -2.16
C TRP A 157 -6.68 -21.85 -3.40
N LYS A 158 -7.77 -21.09 -3.46
CA LYS A 158 -8.04 -20.12 -4.53
C LYS A 158 -8.40 -18.77 -3.94
N TRP A 159 -8.14 -17.74 -4.72
CA TRP A 159 -8.61 -16.41 -4.45
C TRP A 159 -10.07 -16.24 -4.89
N VAL A 160 -10.79 -15.30 -4.26
CA VAL A 160 -12.18 -14.96 -4.61
C VAL A 160 -12.37 -14.38 -6.01
N ASN A 161 -11.28 -14.09 -6.73
CA ASN A 161 -11.28 -13.70 -8.14
C ASN A 161 -11.14 -14.90 -9.10
N GLY A 162 -10.92 -16.11 -8.57
CA GLY A 162 -10.75 -17.36 -9.32
C GLY A 162 -9.30 -17.79 -9.54
N ASP A 163 -8.33 -16.92 -9.24
CA ASP A 163 -6.91 -17.25 -9.42
C ASP A 163 -6.44 -18.29 -8.40
N GLU A 164 -5.47 -19.11 -8.81
CA GLU A 164 -4.82 -20.07 -7.91
C GLU A 164 -3.91 -19.35 -6.90
N LEU A 165 -3.95 -19.80 -5.66
CA LEU A 165 -3.07 -19.29 -4.61
C LEU A 165 -1.72 -20.01 -4.67
N THR A 166 -0.75 -19.37 -5.32
CA THR A 166 0.61 -19.93 -5.50
C THR A 166 1.59 -19.53 -4.40
N VAL A 167 1.44 -18.33 -3.81
CA VAL A 167 2.32 -17.82 -2.74
C VAL A 167 1.51 -17.69 -1.45
N SER A 168 1.90 -18.43 -0.43
CA SER A 168 1.20 -18.46 0.86
C SER A 168 2.09 -18.11 2.04
N PHE A 169 1.50 -17.52 3.08
CA PHE A 169 2.19 -17.14 4.32
C PHE A 169 1.49 -17.76 5.54
N TRP A 170 1.14 -19.04 5.46
CA TRP A 170 0.52 -19.80 6.54
C TRP A 170 1.41 -19.85 7.78
N SER A 171 0.82 -19.63 8.95
CA SER A 171 1.50 -19.84 10.22
C SER A 171 1.77 -21.32 10.47
N HIS A 172 0.79 -22.17 10.14
CA HIS A 172 0.89 -23.62 10.14
C HIS A 172 0.04 -24.14 8.96
N PRO A 173 0.61 -24.89 8.00
CA PRO A 173 -0.17 -25.52 6.95
C PRO A 173 -0.98 -26.71 7.53
N GLY A 174 -2.21 -26.92 7.03
CA GLY A 174 -2.93 -28.19 7.24
C GLY A 174 -4.13 -28.17 8.21
N GLY A 175 -4.82 -27.04 8.40
CA GLY A 175 -6.16 -27.07 8.98
C GLY A 175 -7.22 -27.56 7.97
N ASP A 176 -8.45 -27.80 8.44
CA ASP A 176 -9.59 -28.33 7.67
C ASP A 176 -10.69 -27.28 7.43
N GLU A 177 -10.41 -26.01 7.73
CA GLU A 177 -11.37 -24.93 7.59
C GLU A 177 -11.29 -24.27 6.20
N ASP A 178 -12.37 -23.63 5.74
CA ASP A 178 -12.52 -23.26 4.34
C ASP A 178 -12.17 -21.79 4.01
N CYS A 179 -11.94 -20.93 5.00
CA CYS A 179 -11.65 -19.51 4.79
C CYS A 179 -10.34 -19.07 5.46
N ALA A 180 -9.56 -18.22 4.79
CA ALA A 180 -8.29 -17.72 5.31
C ALA A 180 -8.45 -16.36 6.01
N ARG A 181 -7.66 -16.15 7.06
CA ARG A 181 -7.57 -14.89 7.81
C ARG A 181 -6.12 -14.51 8.11
N PHE A 182 -5.87 -13.22 8.27
CA PHE A 182 -4.69 -12.72 8.99
C PHE A 182 -4.93 -12.88 10.49
N ASP A 183 -4.01 -13.51 11.21
CA ASP A 183 -4.15 -13.81 12.64
C ASP A 183 -3.11 -13.05 13.47
N GLY A 184 -3.55 -12.06 14.25
CA GLY A 184 -2.68 -11.26 15.10
C GLY A 184 -1.91 -12.10 16.12
N SER A 185 -2.53 -13.16 16.65
CA SER A 185 -1.90 -14.05 17.64
C SER A 185 -0.77 -14.88 17.05
N LYS A 186 -0.69 -14.94 15.72
CA LYS A 186 0.36 -15.60 14.93
C LYS A 186 1.24 -14.59 14.18
N GLY A 187 1.34 -13.36 14.69
CA GLY A 187 2.18 -12.32 14.09
C GLY A 187 1.70 -11.85 12.72
N TRP A 188 0.39 -11.89 12.46
CA TRP A 188 -0.25 -11.56 11.18
C TRP A 188 0.13 -12.48 10.02
N LEU A 189 0.59 -13.69 10.33
CA LEU A 189 0.61 -14.80 9.39
C LEU A 189 -0.81 -15.33 9.18
N TRP A 190 -0.96 -16.18 8.17
CA TRP A 190 -2.28 -16.67 7.76
C TRP A 190 -2.67 -17.90 8.59
N SER A 191 -3.97 -18.01 8.84
CA SER A 191 -4.58 -19.18 9.46
C SER A 191 -5.91 -19.46 8.77
N ASP A 192 -6.27 -20.72 8.59
CA ASP A 192 -7.62 -21.07 8.18
C ASP A 192 -8.58 -20.97 9.36
N THR A 193 -9.86 -20.73 9.08
CA THR A 193 -10.93 -20.69 10.07
C THR A 193 -12.31 -20.82 9.43
N ASN A 194 -13.31 -21.10 10.27
CA ASN A 194 -14.67 -21.24 9.84
C ASN A 194 -15.19 -19.93 9.21
N CYS A 195 -15.68 -20.02 7.99
CA CYS A 195 -16.17 -18.88 7.20
C CYS A 195 -17.29 -18.08 7.88
N ASN A 196 -18.01 -18.68 8.84
CA ASN A 196 -19.09 -18.04 9.59
C ASN A 196 -18.60 -17.22 10.80
N THR A 197 -17.30 -17.27 11.12
CA THR A 197 -16.73 -16.45 12.20
C THR A 197 -16.88 -14.97 11.88
N LEU A 198 -17.16 -14.15 12.90
CA LEU A 198 -17.30 -12.71 12.71
C LEU A 198 -15.94 -12.04 12.91
N LEU A 199 -15.29 -11.67 11.80
CA LEU A 199 -13.97 -11.04 11.82
C LEU A 199 -14.01 -9.68 11.15
N ASN A 200 -13.05 -8.81 11.52
CA ASN A 200 -12.77 -7.61 10.76
C ASN A 200 -12.29 -7.98 9.36
N PHE A 201 -12.21 -7.03 8.44
CA PHE A 201 -11.84 -7.33 7.06
C PHE A 201 -11.14 -6.16 6.37
N ILE A 202 -10.45 -6.47 5.28
CA ILE A 202 -9.75 -5.49 4.45
C ILE A 202 -10.34 -5.53 3.05
N CYS A 203 -10.89 -4.41 2.60
CA CYS A 203 -11.27 -4.25 1.21
C CYS A 203 -10.09 -3.68 0.42
N GLN A 204 -9.72 -4.36 -0.67
CA GLN A 204 -8.86 -3.80 -1.70
C GLN A 204 -9.69 -3.14 -2.81
N HIS A 205 -9.20 -2.03 -3.34
CA HIS A 205 -9.82 -1.25 -4.40
C HIS A 205 -8.75 -0.76 -5.38
N GLN A 206 -9.19 -0.47 -6.61
CA GLN A 206 -8.39 0.33 -7.54
C GLN A 206 -8.55 1.83 -7.24
N PRO A 207 -7.54 2.65 -7.57
CA PRO A 207 -7.67 4.11 -7.56
C PRO A 207 -8.77 4.57 -8.51
N LYS A 208 -9.34 5.74 -8.23
CA LYS A 208 -10.38 6.36 -9.08
C LYS A 208 -9.81 7.28 -10.15
N THR A 209 -8.61 7.80 -9.93
CA THR A 209 -8.00 8.84 -10.75
C THR A 209 -6.48 8.77 -10.70
N CYS A 210 -5.82 9.24 -11.75
CA CYS A 210 -4.37 9.46 -11.76
C CYS A 210 -3.97 10.85 -11.23
N GLY A 211 -4.95 11.69 -10.87
CA GLY A 211 -4.74 13.09 -10.56
C GLY A 211 -4.31 13.92 -11.78
N ARG A 212 -4.16 15.22 -11.57
CA ARG A 212 -3.56 16.10 -12.58
C ARG A 212 -2.04 15.91 -12.54
N PRO A 213 -1.40 15.45 -13.63
CA PRO A 213 0.05 15.34 -13.66
C PRO A 213 0.69 16.73 -13.74
N GLU A 214 1.98 16.79 -13.42
CA GLU A 214 2.76 18.00 -13.62
C GLU A 214 2.80 18.36 -15.11
N GLN A 215 2.59 19.64 -15.41
CA GLN A 215 2.64 20.15 -16.77
C GLN A 215 4.06 20.62 -17.05
N PRO A 216 4.77 20.03 -18.04
CA PRO A 216 6.10 20.49 -18.41
C PRO A 216 6.09 21.98 -18.79
N PRO A 217 7.17 22.74 -18.50
CA PRO A 217 7.28 24.12 -18.93
C PRO A 217 7.19 24.23 -20.46
N ASN A 218 6.63 25.35 -20.95
CA ASN A 218 6.44 25.64 -22.38
C ASN A 218 5.64 24.56 -23.13
N SER A 219 4.65 23.99 -22.44
CA SER A 219 3.74 23.01 -23.00
C SER A 219 2.29 23.33 -22.64
N THR A 220 1.37 22.79 -23.41
CA THR A 220 -0.07 22.79 -23.17
C THR A 220 -0.52 21.36 -22.92
N MET A 221 -1.31 21.16 -21.85
CA MET A 221 -1.89 19.86 -21.50
C MET A 221 -3.41 19.94 -21.57
N VAL A 222 -4.01 19.08 -22.39
CA VAL A 222 -5.46 19.00 -22.58
C VAL A 222 -5.95 17.65 -22.06
N ALA A 223 -6.83 17.68 -21.05
CA ALA A 223 -7.52 16.49 -20.54
C ALA A 223 -8.85 16.31 -21.28
N LEU A 224 -8.97 15.24 -22.07
CA LEU A 224 -10.15 15.03 -22.92
C LEU A 224 -11.39 14.65 -22.11
N ASN A 225 -11.22 13.86 -21.04
CA ASN A 225 -12.30 13.34 -20.19
C ASN A 225 -11.93 13.42 -18.69
N GLY A 226 -11.31 14.51 -18.26
CA GLY A 226 -10.80 14.65 -16.89
C GLY A 226 -9.55 13.79 -16.64
N PHE A 227 -9.41 13.28 -15.41
CA PHE A 227 -8.22 12.55 -14.95
C PHE A 227 -8.58 11.19 -14.31
N GLU A 228 -9.80 10.71 -14.53
CA GLU A 228 -10.27 9.41 -14.03
C GLU A 228 -9.55 8.26 -14.73
N VAL A 229 -9.58 7.07 -14.12
CA VAL A 229 -9.03 5.86 -14.77
C VAL A 229 -9.68 5.65 -16.14
N GLY A 230 -8.84 5.43 -17.17
CA GLY A 230 -9.22 5.36 -18.57
C GLY A 230 -9.21 6.70 -19.32
N ALA A 231 -9.11 7.84 -18.63
CA ALA A 231 -9.02 9.15 -19.28
C ALA A 231 -7.69 9.32 -20.03
N GLN A 232 -7.69 10.16 -21.07
CA GLN A 232 -6.50 10.49 -21.83
C GLN A 232 -6.15 11.97 -21.71
N ILE A 233 -4.86 12.24 -21.57
CA ILE A 233 -4.28 13.58 -21.61
C ILE A 233 -3.39 13.71 -22.85
N LYS A 234 -3.49 14.86 -23.52
CA LYS A 234 -2.68 15.18 -24.69
C LYS A 234 -1.76 16.36 -24.39
N TYR A 235 -0.51 16.24 -24.77
CA TYR A 235 0.50 17.29 -24.65
C TYR A 235 0.81 17.89 -26.01
N SER A 236 0.97 19.20 -26.04
CA SER A 236 1.51 19.95 -27.17
C SER A 236 2.56 20.94 -26.67
N CYS A 237 3.57 21.20 -27.49
CA CYS A 237 4.61 22.16 -27.17
C CYS A 237 4.21 23.56 -27.66
N ASP A 238 4.59 24.57 -26.89
CA ASP A 238 4.51 25.95 -27.36
C ASP A 238 5.52 26.17 -28.51
N ALA A 239 5.39 27.30 -29.22
CA ALA A 239 6.28 27.60 -30.35
C ALA A 239 7.76 27.48 -29.97
N ASN A 240 8.57 26.94 -30.88
CA ASN A 240 10.01 26.68 -30.72
C ASN A 240 10.41 25.61 -29.68
N HIS A 241 9.46 24.79 -29.20
CA HIS A 241 9.74 23.68 -28.30
C HIS A 241 9.47 22.33 -28.96
N LEU A 242 10.25 21.31 -28.56
CA LEU A 242 10.14 19.95 -29.08
C LEU A 242 9.55 19.03 -28.02
N LEU A 243 8.57 18.22 -28.43
CA LEU A 243 7.96 17.22 -27.57
C LEU A 243 8.91 16.04 -27.38
N VAL A 244 9.23 15.71 -26.13
CA VAL A 244 10.02 14.54 -25.76
C VAL A 244 9.12 13.58 -24.99
N GLY A 245 8.95 12.38 -25.54
CA GLY A 245 8.06 11.35 -24.98
C GLY A 245 6.74 11.19 -25.76
N PRO A 246 5.75 10.48 -25.20
CA PRO A 246 4.48 10.26 -25.88
C PRO A 246 3.60 11.53 -25.85
N PRO A 247 2.99 11.94 -26.98
CA PRO A 247 2.11 13.11 -27.04
C PRO A 247 0.77 12.88 -26.37
N THR A 248 0.45 11.64 -26.00
CA THR A 248 -0.79 11.26 -25.33
C THR A 248 -0.49 10.19 -24.29
N ARG A 249 -1.07 10.34 -23.11
CA ARG A 249 -0.95 9.37 -22.01
C ARG A 249 -2.33 8.99 -21.52
N THR A 250 -2.49 7.74 -21.09
CA THR A 250 -3.75 7.18 -20.61
C THR A 250 -3.63 6.92 -19.12
N CYS A 251 -4.61 7.34 -18.34
CA CYS A 251 -4.68 7.00 -16.92
C CYS A 251 -4.96 5.51 -16.75
N LEU A 252 -3.99 4.75 -16.23
CA LEU A 252 -4.07 3.32 -16.02
C LEU A 252 -4.82 2.98 -14.73
N GLU A 253 -5.27 1.72 -14.60
CA GLU A 253 -5.93 1.21 -13.40
C GLU A 253 -5.06 1.27 -12.14
N THR A 254 -3.73 1.40 -12.30
CA THR A 254 -2.78 1.60 -11.19
C THR A 254 -2.79 3.01 -10.62
N GLY A 255 -3.53 3.95 -11.24
CA GLY A 255 -3.58 5.35 -10.83
C GLY A 255 -2.38 6.18 -11.31
N PHE A 256 -1.70 5.73 -12.38
CA PHE A 256 -0.59 6.42 -13.05
C PHE A 256 -0.81 6.53 -14.57
N TYR A 257 -0.13 7.49 -15.20
CA TYR A 257 -0.15 7.76 -16.65
C TYR A 257 1.03 7.13 -17.39
#